data_AF-A0A7W8GCC9-F1
#
_entry.id   AF-A0A7W8GCC9-F1
#
_cell.length_a   1.000
_cell.length_b   1.000
_cell.length_c   1.000
_cell.angle_alpha   90.00
_cell.angle_beta   90.00
_cell.angle_gamma   90.00
#
_symmetry.space_group_name_H-M   'P 1'
#
loop_
_entity.id
_entity.type
_entity.pdbx_description
1 polymer ?
#
loop_
_entity_poly.entity_id
_entity_poly.type
_entity_poly.pdbx_seq_one_letter_code
_entity_poly.pdbx_strand_id
1 'polypeptide(L)'
;MITEVLPDSHGQLWVTVGSRTLHVQLHPLRGGQRLLPLHLPRVFSKVSVHEGGLGLLWPGGATVSLQTLSSHRDTPWLTHLGVVPPRERYRPLLPILRHGTPGAALRDQPERHHVQRMFALREGELDSVLRAYPVPEGLMLHRLHDLGVFLGHHLYPDLPVALLRRPWLYAAHRCPREQHLHTMLSCLTFGRLDLVEDPLWALVRAEVAG
;
A
#
# COMPACT_ATOMS: atom_id res chain seq x y z
N MET A 1 13.25 -17.68 -7.14
CA MET A 1 14.06 -16.86 -6.21
C MET A 1 13.32 -15.57 -5.94
N ILE A 2 13.36 -15.08 -4.70
CA ILE A 2 12.82 -13.76 -4.33
C ILE A 2 13.81 -12.70 -4.85
N THR A 3 13.29 -11.71 -5.57
CA THR A 3 14.10 -10.61 -6.14
C THR A 3 13.84 -9.29 -5.45
N GLU A 4 12.69 -9.13 -4.80
CA GLU A 4 12.27 -7.88 -4.17
C GLU A 4 11.20 -8.16 -3.12
N VAL A 5 11.16 -7.31 -2.09
CA VAL A 5 10.10 -7.27 -1.10
C VAL A 5 9.73 -5.81 -0.83
N LEU A 6 8.43 -5.50 -0.80
CA LEU A 6 7.91 -4.17 -0.51
C LEU A 6 6.94 -4.27 0.67
N PRO A 7 7.26 -3.66 1.83
CA PRO A 7 6.35 -3.63 2.95
C PRO A 7 5.20 -2.64 2.71
N ASP A 8 4.03 -3.00 3.20
CA ASP A 8 2.81 -2.20 3.13
C ASP A 8 2.15 -2.14 4.53
N SER A 9 1.03 -1.46 4.62
CA SER A 9 0.25 -1.32 5.84
C SER A 9 -0.32 -2.66 6.36
N HIS A 10 -0.75 -2.69 7.62
CA HIS A 10 -1.46 -3.81 8.25
C HIS A 10 -0.76 -5.18 8.16
N GLY A 11 0.56 -5.19 8.16
CA GLY A 11 1.36 -6.42 8.09
C GLY A 11 1.37 -7.05 6.69
N GLN A 12 1.05 -6.28 5.64
CA GLN A 12 1.07 -6.76 4.26
C GLN A 12 2.44 -6.61 3.61
N LEU A 13 2.75 -7.53 2.69
CA LEU A 13 3.97 -7.56 1.90
C LEU A 13 3.63 -7.85 0.44
N TRP A 14 4.37 -7.20 -0.45
CA TRP A 14 4.46 -7.57 -1.86
C TRP A 14 5.80 -8.24 -2.09
N VAL A 15 5.80 -9.52 -2.44
CA VAL A 15 7.02 -10.34 -2.59
C VAL A 15 7.17 -10.77 -4.04
N THR A 16 8.16 -10.22 -4.72
CA THR A 16 8.43 -10.55 -6.13
C THR A 16 9.27 -11.82 -6.22
N VAL A 17 8.75 -12.84 -6.91
CA VAL A 17 9.37 -14.15 -7.12
C VAL A 17 9.37 -14.48 -8.60
N GLY A 18 10.52 -14.28 -9.26
CA GLY A 18 10.63 -14.49 -10.71
C GLY A 18 9.65 -13.59 -11.48
N SER A 19 8.71 -14.19 -12.21
CA SER A 19 7.73 -13.48 -13.06
C SER A 19 6.40 -13.15 -12.36
N ARG A 20 6.29 -13.35 -11.04
CA ARG A 20 5.08 -13.08 -10.27
C ARG A 20 5.37 -12.32 -8.98
N THR A 21 4.41 -11.56 -8.50
CA THR A 21 4.44 -10.93 -7.17
C THR A 21 3.32 -11.50 -6.32
N LEU A 22 3.68 -12.01 -5.15
CA LEU A 22 2.76 -12.49 -4.14
C LEU A 22 2.35 -11.32 -3.25
N HIS A 23 1.06 -11.09 -3.11
CA HIS A 23 0.52 -10.16 -2.10
C HIS A 23 0.07 -11.00 -0.91
N VAL A 24 0.71 -10.78 0.23
CA VAL A 24 0.50 -11.59 1.44
C VAL A 24 0.32 -10.70 2.66
N GLN A 25 -0.32 -11.23 3.69
CA GLN A 25 -0.45 -10.60 4.99
C GLN A 25 0.12 -11.51 6.06
N LEU A 26 0.99 -10.97 6.91
CA LEU A 26 1.46 -11.64 8.10
C LEU A 26 0.56 -11.28 9.29
N HIS A 27 0.27 -12.28 10.12
CA HIS A 27 -0.43 -12.14 11.40
C HIS A 27 0.51 -12.59 12.53
N PRO A 28 1.49 -11.76 12.93
CA PRO A 28 2.56 -12.17 13.85
C PRO A 28 2.09 -12.79 15.17
N LEU A 29 0.96 -12.29 15.70
CA LEU A 29 0.36 -12.74 16.95
C LEU A 29 -0.24 -14.15 16.88
N ARG A 30 -0.55 -14.64 15.68
CA ARG A 30 -1.00 -16.02 15.43
C ARG A 30 0.16 -16.97 15.15
N GLY A 31 1.39 -16.44 15.16
CA GLY A 31 2.61 -17.17 14.88
C GLY A 31 3.35 -17.62 16.14
N GLY A 32 4.59 -18.07 15.95
CA GLY A 32 5.50 -18.38 17.06
C GLY A 32 6.22 -17.14 17.60
N GLN A 33 6.93 -17.30 18.73
CA GLN A 33 7.65 -16.21 19.41
C GLN A 33 8.61 -15.42 18.50
N ARG A 34 9.21 -16.08 17.51
CA ARG A 34 10.13 -15.45 16.55
C ARG A 34 9.46 -14.40 15.66
N LEU A 35 8.14 -14.48 15.47
CA LEU A 35 7.40 -13.53 14.64
C LEU A 35 6.85 -12.36 15.44
N LEU A 36 6.70 -12.47 16.77
CA LEU A 36 6.12 -11.42 17.62
C LEU A 36 6.71 -10.01 17.40
N PRO A 37 8.03 -9.82 17.21
CA PRO A 37 8.59 -8.49 16.93
C PRO A 37 8.01 -7.83 15.68
N LEU A 38 7.52 -8.62 14.71
CA LEU A 38 6.91 -8.13 13.47
C LEU A 38 5.57 -7.44 13.70
N HIS A 39 4.99 -7.51 14.90
CA HIS A 39 3.82 -6.69 15.27
C HIS A 39 4.18 -5.19 15.34
N LEU A 40 5.46 -4.85 15.54
CA LEU A 40 5.92 -3.47 15.59
C LEU A 40 6.14 -2.94 14.15
N PRO A 41 5.43 -1.89 13.71
CA PRO A 41 5.53 -1.39 12.34
C PRO A 41 6.95 -1.03 11.90
N ARG A 42 7.75 -0.44 12.81
CA ARG A 42 9.15 -0.07 12.55
C ARG A 42 10.09 -1.25 12.36
N VAL A 43 9.76 -2.41 12.92
CA VAL A 43 10.51 -3.65 12.70
C VAL A 43 10.02 -4.26 11.39
N PHE A 44 8.70 -4.39 11.23
CA PHE A 44 8.07 -4.96 10.05
C PHE A 44 8.54 -4.30 8.74
N SER A 45 8.62 -2.97 8.71
CA SER A 45 9.01 -2.21 7.50
C SER A 45 10.48 -2.37 7.11
N LYS A 46 11.32 -2.96 7.96
CA LYS A 46 12.74 -3.22 7.69
C LYS A 46 13.00 -4.60 7.08
N VAL A 47 11.96 -5.23 6.54
CA VAL A 47 12.09 -6.48 5.81
C VAL A 47 13.10 -6.35 4.68
N SER A 48 13.93 -7.38 4.49
CA SER A 48 14.85 -7.50 3.38
C SER A 48 14.80 -8.91 2.78
N VAL A 49 15.33 -9.04 1.57
CA VAL A 49 15.52 -10.35 0.93
C VAL A 49 16.80 -10.97 1.50
N HIS A 50 16.71 -12.23 1.95
CA HIS A 50 17.87 -12.99 2.42
C HIS A 50 18.89 -13.20 1.29
N GLU A 51 20.17 -13.33 1.62
CA GLU A 51 21.24 -13.66 0.67
C GLU A 51 20.87 -14.93 -0.13
N GLY A 52 20.90 -14.84 -1.46
CA GLY A 52 20.46 -15.92 -2.37
C GLY A 52 18.95 -15.99 -2.64
N GLY A 53 18.13 -15.07 -2.10
CA GLY A 53 16.72 -14.92 -2.44
C GLY A 53 15.85 -16.13 -2.06
N LEU A 54 16.25 -16.85 -1.01
CA LEU A 54 15.56 -18.04 -0.50
C LEU A 54 14.54 -17.73 0.62
N GLY A 55 14.47 -16.49 1.07
CA GLY A 55 13.54 -16.06 2.11
C GLY A 55 13.59 -14.56 2.37
N LEU A 56 12.75 -14.14 3.30
CA LEU A 56 12.70 -12.79 3.85
C LEU A 56 13.36 -12.80 5.23
N LEU A 57 14.01 -11.69 5.57
CA LEU A 57 14.73 -11.46 6.81
C LEU A 57 14.28 -10.15 7.44
N TRP A 58 14.17 -10.12 8.76
CA TRP A 58 13.96 -8.91 9.54
C TRP A 58 15.09 -8.69 10.56
N PRO A 59 15.29 -7.44 11.02
CA PRO A 59 16.14 -7.16 12.17
C PRO A 59 15.69 -7.99 13.39
N GLY A 60 16.64 -8.60 14.10
CA GLY A 60 16.35 -9.50 15.21
C GLY A 60 16.20 -10.98 14.82
N GLY A 61 16.40 -11.32 13.53
CA GLY A 61 16.58 -12.71 13.09
C GLY A 61 15.29 -13.46 12.75
N ALA A 62 14.14 -12.77 12.68
CA ALA A 62 12.92 -13.37 12.16
C ALA A 62 13.09 -13.63 10.65
N THR A 63 12.73 -14.84 10.22
CA THR A 63 12.85 -15.26 8.83
C THR A 63 11.58 -15.94 8.34
N VAL A 64 11.28 -15.75 7.06
CA VAL A 64 10.18 -16.44 6.37
C VAL A 64 10.73 -17.00 5.07
N SER A 65 10.73 -18.32 4.90
CA SER A 65 11.30 -18.96 3.72
C SER A 65 10.41 -18.80 2.48
N LEU A 66 11.02 -18.82 1.30
CA LEU A 66 10.30 -18.83 0.01
C LEU A 66 9.33 -20.02 -0.10
N GLN A 67 9.70 -21.17 0.46
CA GLN A 67 8.84 -22.34 0.50
C GLN A 67 7.56 -22.06 1.28
N THR A 68 7.66 -21.37 2.43
CA THR A 68 6.49 -20.98 3.23
C THR A 68 5.64 -19.96 2.48
N LEU A 69 6.27 -18.94 1.90
CA LEU A 69 5.59 -17.90 1.10
C LEU A 69 4.91 -18.43 -0.16
N SER A 70 5.35 -19.57 -0.69
CA SER A 70 4.77 -20.19 -1.88
C SER A 70 3.81 -21.33 -1.54
N SER A 71 3.66 -21.68 -0.27
CA SER A 71 2.86 -22.81 0.16
C SER A 71 1.41 -22.42 0.34
N HIS A 72 0.48 -23.24 -0.16
CA HIS A 72 -0.94 -23.15 0.17
C HIS A 72 -1.31 -23.97 1.42
N ARG A 73 -0.32 -24.44 2.19
CA ARG A 73 -0.57 -25.12 3.45
C ARG A 73 -1.16 -24.14 4.45
N ASP A 74 -2.08 -24.65 5.25
CA ASP A 74 -2.69 -23.86 6.33
C ASP A 74 -1.59 -23.36 7.28
N THR A 75 -1.37 -22.06 7.22
CA THR A 75 -0.34 -21.33 7.98
C THR A 75 -1.08 -20.19 8.67
N PRO A 76 -1.52 -20.34 9.92
CA PRO A 76 -2.49 -19.42 10.54
C PRO A 76 -1.98 -17.98 10.70
N TRP A 77 -0.67 -17.79 10.59
CA TRP A 77 0.00 -16.49 10.64
C TRP A 77 0.32 -15.89 9.27
N LEU A 78 -0.05 -16.54 8.16
CA LEU A 78 0.18 -16.07 6.79
C LEU A 78 -1.11 -16.20 5.97
N THR A 79 -1.56 -15.09 5.39
CA THR A 79 -2.69 -15.06 4.46
C THR A 79 -2.21 -14.65 3.08
N HIS A 80 -2.60 -15.41 2.06
CA HIS A 80 -2.38 -15.03 0.67
C HIS A 80 -3.55 -14.16 0.20
N LEU A 81 -3.25 -12.91 -0.13
CA LEU A 81 -4.24 -11.94 -0.60
C LEU A 81 -4.38 -11.98 -2.13
N GLY A 82 -3.31 -12.33 -2.85
CA GLY A 82 -3.36 -12.48 -4.29
C GLY A 82 -2.01 -12.71 -4.95
N VAL A 83 -2.04 -12.86 -6.27
CA VAL A 83 -0.85 -12.97 -7.12
C VAL A 83 -1.03 -12.04 -8.32
N VAL A 84 -0.07 -11.17 -8.55
CA VAL A 84 -0.09 -10.19 -9.66
C VAL A 84 1.21 -10.22 -10.46
N PRO A 85 1.22 -9.76 -11.73
CA PRO A 85 2.46 -9.52 -12.47
C PRO A 85 3.35 -8.47 -11.77
N PRO A 86 4.69 -8.55 -11.87
CA PRO A 86 5.59 -7.58 -11.25
C PRO A 86 5.34 -6.12 -11.65
N ARG A 87 4.85 -5.86 -12.86
CA ARG A 87 4.47 -4.51 -13.32
C ARG A 87 3.27 -3.90 -12.57
N GLU A 88 2.52 -4.72 -11.83
CA GLU A 88 1.27 -4.36 -11.15
C GLU A 88 1.40 -4.39 -9.63
N ARG A 89 2.59 -4.73 -9.13
CA ARG A 89 2.85 -4.78 -7.69
C ARG A 89 2.68 -3.41 -7.03
N TYR A 90 2.32 -3.42 -5.75
CA TYR A 90 2.17 -2.21 -4.94
C TYR A 90 1.08 -1.25 -5.44
N ARG A 91 0.10 -1.77 -6.20
CA ARG A 91 -1.04 -1.02 -6.74
C ARG A 91 -2.34 -1.65 -6.24
N PRO A 92 -2.68 -1.51 -4.96
CA PRO A 92 -3.85 -2.17 -4.37
C PRO A 92 -5.16 -1.79 -5.08
N LEU A 93 -5.32 -0.54 -5.51
CA LEU A 93 -6.56 -0.07 -6.15
C LEU A 93 -6.69 -0.49 -7.63
N LEU A 94 -5.61 -0.96 -8.27
CA LEU A 94 -5.61 -1.25 -9.71
C LEU A 94 -6.65 -2.30 -10.14
N PRO A 95 -6.85 -3.43 -9.43
CA PRO A 95 -7.89 -4.39 -9.78
C PRO A 95 -9.28 -3.76 -9.79
N ILE A 96 -9.58 -2.89 -8.82
CA ILE A 96 -10.87 -2.18 -8.78
C ILE A 96 -10.97 -1.25 -9.98
N LEU A 97 -9.97 -0.41 -10.23
CA LEU A 97 -10.03 0.57 -11.31
C LEU A 97 -10.22 -0.08 -12.69
N ARG A 98 -9.68 -1.27 -12.91
CA ARG A 98 -9.88 -2.02 -14.15
C ARG A 98 -11.30 -2.53 -14.34
N HIS A 99 -12.00 -2.86 -13.27
CA HIS A 99 -13.32 -3.49 -13.33
C HIS A 99 -14.45 -2.50 -13.05
N GLY A 100 -14.29 -1.64 -12.05
CA GLY A 100 -15.27 -0.66 -11.57
C GLY A 100 -15.16 0.71 -12.22
N THR A 101 -14.14 0.97 -13.05
CA THR A 101 -13.95 2.28 -13.70
C THR A 101 -13.67 2.15 -15.20
N PRO A 102 -14.66 1.77 -16.03
CA PRO A 102 -14.47 1.71 -17.48
C PRO A 102 -14.05 3.07 -18.05
N GLY A 103 -12.95 3.10 -18.79
CA GLY A 103 -12.43 4.33 -19.40
C GLY A 103 -11.52 5.18 -18.50
N ALA A 104 -11.19 4.73 -17.28
CA ALA A 104 -10.14 5.36 -16.49
C ALA A 104 -8.81 5.42 -17.28
N ALA A 105 -8.19 6.60 -17.30
CA ALA A 105 -6.89 6.80 -17.93
C ALA A 105 -5.76 6.24 -17.04
N LEU A 106 -5.70 4.91 -16.93
CA LEU A 106 -4.65 4.19 -16.20
C LEU A 106 -3.32 4.30 -16.96
N ARG A 107 -2.39 5.10 -16.43
CA ARG A 107 -1.09 5.31 -17.05
C ARG A 107 -0.11 4.19 -16.71
N ASP A 108 0.64 3.76 -17.72
CA ASP A 108 1.72 2.78 -17.58
C ASP A 108 2.99 3.38 -16.96
N GLN A 109 3.17 4.70 -17.05
CA GLN A 109 4.30 5.43 -16.44
C GLN A 109 3.84 6.83 -15.99
N PRO A 110 3.24 6.95 -14.79
CA PRO A 110 2.86 8.24 -14.24
C PRO A 110 4.09 9.09 -13.94
N GLU A 111 4.09 10.33 -14.43
CA GLU A 111 5.14 11.28 -14.13
C GLU A 111 4.80 12.13 -12.91
N ARG A 112 5.83 12.65 -12.22
CA ARG A 112 5.68 13.52 -11.04
C ARG A 112 4.71 14.67 -11.29
N HIS A 113 4.86 15.36 -12.42
CA HIS A 113 4.05 16.52 -12.77
C HIS A 113 2.56 16.18 -12.99
N HIS A 114 2.24 14.92 -13.35
CA HIS A 114 0.85 14.45 -13.42
C HIS A 114 0.28 14.29 -12.01
N VAL A 115 1.00 13.59 -11.13
CA VAL A 115 0.58 13.38 -9.74
C VAL A 115 0.45 14.70 -8.98
N GLN A 116 1.39 15.63 -9.18
CA GLN A 116 1.30 16.98 -8.61
C GLN A 116 0.02 17.68 -9.02
N ARG A 117 -0.37 17.62 -10.30
CA ARG A 117 -1.61 18.23 -10.78
C ARG A 117 -2.85 17.56 -10.18
N MET A 118 -2.89 16.22 -10.13
CA MET A 118 -4.03 15.46 -9.62
C MET A 118 -4.39 15.81 -8.16
N PHE A 119 -3.38 16.07 -7.33
CA PHE A 119 -3.57 16.40 -5.92
C PHE A 119 -3.31 17.89 -5.61
N ALA A 120 -3.03 18.71 -6.64
CA ALA A 120 -2.44 20.05 -6.57
C ALA A 120 -1.35 20.22 -5.50
N LEU A 121 -0.40 19.29 -5.50
CA LEU A 121 0.77 19.34 -4.63
C LEU A 121 1.80 20.30 -5.18
N ARG A 122 2.41 21.07 -4.28
CA ARG A 122 3.68 21.74 -4.52
C ARG A 122 4.78 20.68 -4.64
N GLU A 123 5.89 21.04 -5.29
CA GLU A 123 7.04 20.13 -5.46
C GLU A 123 7.55 19.55 -4.14
N GLY A 124 7.77 20.40 -3.12
CA GLY A 124 8.20 19.93 -1.80
C GLY A 124 7.18 19.08 -1.04
N GLU A 125 5.88 19.19 -1.36
CA GLU A 125 4.84 18.32 -0.78
C GLU A 125 4.93 16.91 -1.38
N LEU A 126 5.09 16.80 -2.71
CA LEU A 126 5.30 15.50 -3.36
C LEU A 126 6.59 14.83 -2.86
N ASP A 127 7.69 15.57 -2.71
CA ASP A 127 8.94 15.03 -2.15
C ASP A 127 8.75 14.47 -0.74
N SER A 128 7.89 15.11 0.06
CA SER A 128 7.59 14.64 1.41
C SER A 128 6.79 13.35 1.39
N VAL A 129 5.78 13.26 0.50
CA VAL A 129 5.03 12.02 0.26
C VAL A 129 5.95 10.89 -0.18
N LEU A 130 6.78 11.12 -1.21
CA LEU A 130 7.66 10.08 -1.76
C LEU A 130 8.70 9.59 -0.74
N ARG A 131 9.23 10.48 0.10
CA ARG A 131 10.18 10.13 1.17
C ARG A 131 9.54 9.39 2.35
N ALA A 132 8.23 9.49 2.54
CA ALA A 132 7.54 8.84 3.65
C ALA A 132 7.46 7.31 3.48
N TYR A 133 7.67 6.78 2.27
CA TYR A 133 7.55 5.35 1.99
C TYR A 133 8.89 4.73 1.58
N PRO A 134 9.23 3.55 2.12
CA PRO A 134 10.48 2.85 1.79
C PRO A 134 10.35 2.04 0.49
N VAL A 135 9.87 2.65 -0.60
CA VAL A 135 9.68 1.99 -1.89
C VAL A 135 10.23 2.84 -3.04
N PRO A 136 10.59 2.22 -4.19
CA PRO A 136 10.98 2.95 -5.38
C PRO A 136 9.95 4.01 -5.80
N GLU A 137 10.42 5.21 -6.15
CA GLU A 137 9.57 6.34 -6.53
C GLU A 137 8.54 5.98 -7.60
N GLY A 138 8.97 5.27 -8.66
CA GLY A 138 8.06 4.88 -9.75
C GLY A 138 6.86 4.06 -9.27
N LEU A 139 7.04 3.19 -8.27
CA LEU A 139 5.93 2.42 -7.69
C LEU A 139 4.99 3.30 -6.88
N MET A 140 5.54 4.27 -6.14
CA MET A 140 4.72 5.21 -5.39
C MET A 140 3.93 6.14 -6.33
N LEU A 141 4.55 6.62 -7.42
CA LEU A 141 3.86 7.42 -8.43
C LEU A 141 2.70 6.64 -9.07
N HIS A 142 2.87 5.34 -9.33
CA HIS A 142 1.77 4.47 -9.74
C HIS A 142 0.63 4.39 -8.73
N ARG A 143 0.96 4.13 -7.46
CA ARG A 143 -0.05 4.02 -6.40
C ARG A 143 -0.81 5.34 -6.19
N LEU A 144 -0.09 6.47 -6.18
CA LEU A 144 -0.69 7.80 -6.08
C LEU A 144 -1.55 8.13 -7.30
N HIS A 145 -1.11 7.78 -8.51
CA HIS A 145 -1.91 7.94 -9.72
C HIS A 145 -3.22 7.14 -9.64
N ASP A 146 -3.14 5.86 -9.24
CA ASP A 146 -4.33 5.02 -9.07
C ASP A 146 -5.29 5.60 -8.03
N LEU A 147 -4.76 6.08 -6.90
CA LEU A 147 -5.55 6.78 -5.89
C LEU A 147 -6.23 8.03 -6.46
N GLY A 148 -5.52 8.85 -7.22
CA GLY A 148 -6.08 10.06 -7.81
C GLY A 148 -7.17 9.76 -8.84
N VAL A 149 -6.98 8.73 -9.67
CA VAL A 149 -8.01 8.26 -10.62
C VAL A 149 -9.23 7.75 -9.86
N PHE A 150 -9.02 6.98 -8.79
CA PHE A 150 -10.10 6.47 -7.95
C PHE A 150 -10.93 7.61 -7.36
N LEU A 151 -10.27 8.59 -6.73
CA LEU A 151 -10.93 9.75 -6.12
C LEU A 151 -11.66 10.59 -7.18
N GLY A 152 -11.04 10.79 -8.34
CA GLY A 152 -11.64 11.52 -9.47
C GLY A 152 -12.91 10.84 -10.00
N HIS A 153 -12.91 9.51 -10.07
CA HIS A 153 -14.06 8.78 -10.60
C HIS A 153 -15.20 8.61 -9.60
N HIS A 154 -14.88 8.22 -8.35
CA HIS A 154 -15.90 7.80 -7.38
C HIS A 154 -16.39 8.94 -6.48
N LEU A 155 -15.61 10.01 -6.30
CA LEU A 155 -16.01 11.12 -5.43
C LEU A 155 -16.36 12.37 -6.23
N TYR A 156 -15.42 12.90 -7.02
CA TYR A 156 -15.60 14.16 -7.74
C TYR A 156 -14.75 14.23 -9.01
N PRO A 157 -15.34 14.43 -10.21
CA PRO A 157 -14.60 14.52 -11.47
C PRO A 157 -13.48 15.58 -11.46
N ASP A 158 -13.74 16.69 -10.77
CA ASP A 158 -12.75 17.71 -10.44
C ASP A 158 -12.53 17.69 -8.93
N LEU A 159 -11.67 16.79 -8.43
CA LEU A 159 -11.37 16.71 -7.00
C LEU A 159 -10.87 18.07 -6.50
N PRO A 160 -11.68 18.85 -5.76
CA PRO A 160 -11.24 20.14 -5.30
C PRO A 160 -10.16 19.88 -4.26
N VAL A 161 -8.97 20.45 -4.48
CA VAL A 161 -7.82 20.39 -3.56
C VAL A 161 -8.23 20.75 -2.13
N ALA A 162 -9.21 21.64 -1.99
CA ALA A 162 -9.81 22.00 -0.72
C ALA A 162 -10.35 20.78 0.05
N LEU A 163 -10.91 19.76 -0.60
CA LEU A 163 -11.39 18.54 0.03
C LEU A 163 -10.26 17.71 0.63
N LEU A 164 -9.10 17.64 -0.03
CA LEU A 164 -7.93 16.94 0.51
C LEU A 164 -7.43 17.56 1.82
N ARG A 165 -7.69 18.85 2.01
CA ARG A 165 -7.31 19.64 3.19
C ARG A 165 -8.43 19.76 4.23
N ARG A 166 -9.63 19.28 3.93
CA ARG A 166 -10.73 19.25 4.91
C ARG A 166 -10.51 18.14 5.93
N PRO A 167 -11.13 18.26 7.12
CA PRO A 167 -11.13 17.19 8.10
C PRO A 167 -11.63 15.87 7.49
N TRP A 168 -10.74 14.88 7.48
CA TRP A 168 -11.00 13.51 7.09
C TRP A 168 -11.44 12.73 8.33
N LEU A 169 -12.77 12.61 8.49
CA LEU A 169 -13.38 12.04 9.69
C LEU A 169 -12.87 10.64 10.02
N TYR A 170 -12.60 9.83 9.00
CA TYR A 170 -12.04 8.49 9.19
C TYR A 170 -10.68 8.56 9.90
N ALA A 171 -9.75 9.41 9.44
CA ALA A 171 -8.46 9.59 10.12
C ALA A 171 -8.61 10.20 11.51
N ALA A 172 -9.51 11.18 11.69
CA ALA A 172 -9.77 11.79 12.99
C ALA A 172 -10.30 10.76 14.01
N HIS A 173 -11.14 9.82 13.57
CA HIS A 173 -11.66 8.74 14.41
C HIS A 173 -10.60 7.68 14.72
N ARG A 174 -9.79 7.28 13.73
CA ARG A 174 -8.76 6.24 13.90
C ARG A 174 -7.55 6.71 14.70
N CYS A 175 -7.21 8.00 14.58
CA CYS A 175 -6.05 8.61 15.21
C CYS A 175 -6.43 9.91 15.95
N PRO A 176 -7.26 9.85 17.01
CA PRO A 176 -7.83 11.05 17.64
C PRO A 176 -6.77 11.96 18.28
N ARG A 177 -5.61 11.40 18.66
CA ARG A 177 -4.50 12.14 19.26
C ARG A 177 -3.50 12.71 18.24
N GLU A 178 -3.61 12.33 16.98
CA GLU A 178 -2.66 12.72 15.93
C GLU A 178 -3.33 13.72 14.98
N GLN A 179 -3.60 14.94 15.47
CA GLN A 179 -4.28 15.99 14.71
C GLN A 179 -3.62 16.30 13.37
N HIS A 180 -2.31 16.15 13.29
CA HIS A 180 -1.55 16.31 12.05
C HIS A 180 -1.96 15.33 10.95
N LEU A 181 -2.63 14.20 11.26
CA LEU A 181 -3.14 13.23 10.29
C LEU A 181 -4.62 13.42 9.93
N HIS A 182 -5.29 14.45 10.43
CA HIS A 182 -6.76 14.58 10.29
C HIS A 182 -7.21 15.06 8.91
N THR A 183 -6.34 15.11 7.89
CA THR A 183 -6.71 15.43 6.51
C THR A 183 -6.11 14.39 5.57
N MET A 184 -6.75 14.13 4.43
CA MET A 184 -6.22 13.18 3.44
C MET A 184 -4.82 13.60 2.97
N LEU A 185 -4.63 14.90 2.69
CA LEU A 185 -3.33 15.43 2.27
C LEU A 185 -2.26 15.11 3.31
N SER A 186 -2.55 15.36 4.59
CA SER A 186 -1.59 15.04 5.64
C SER A 186 -1.34 13.54 5.76
N CYS A 187 -2.37 12.69 5.64
CA CYS A 187 -2.17 11.24 5.62
C CYS A 187 -1.18 10.83 4.53
N LEU A 188 -1.30 11.40 3.32
CA LEU A 188 -0.36 11.15 2.23
C LEU A 188 1.06 11.61 2.59
N THR A 189 1.20 12.86 3.07
CA THR A 189 2.49 13.48 3.39
C THR A 189 3.22 12.77 4.53
N PHE A 190 2.50 12.25 5.52
CA PHE A 190 3.06 11.60 6.71
C PHE A 190 3.11 10.07 6.61
N GLY A 191 2.96 9.49 5.43
CA GLY A 191 3.19 8.05 5.25
C GLY A 191 2.03 7.15 5.69
N ARG A 192 0.82 7.69 5.81
CA ARG A 192 -0.39 7.01 6.29
C ARG A 192 -1.43 6.78 5.19
N LEU A 193 -0.99 6.22 4.06
CA LEU A 193 -1.86 5.80 2.96
C LEU A 193 -3.00 4.88 3.41
N ASP A 194 -2.79 4.07 4.46
CA ASP A 194 -3.82 3.21 5.06
C ASP A 194 -5.07 4.01 5.46
N LEU A 195 -4.89 5.21 6.02
CA LEU A 195 -5.98 6.07 6.45
C LEU A 195 -6.78 6.66 5.27
N VAL A 196 -6.25 6.58 4.05
CA VAL A 196 -6.90 7.03 2.83
C VAL A 196 -7.47 5.84 2.06
N GLU A 197 -6.70 4.78 1.85
CA GLU A 197 -7.09 3.64 1.00
C GLU A 197 -8.09 2.69 1.68
N ASP A 198 -7.96 2.41 2.98
CA ASP A 198 -8.89 1.52 3.70
C ASP A 198 -10.37 1.94 3.58
N PRO A 199 -10.74 3.21 3.83
CA PRO A 199 -12.12 3.65 3.68
C PRO A 199 -12.58 3.63 2.22
N LEU A 200 -11.71 3.90 1.25
CA LEU A 200 -12.05 3.79 -0.17
C LEU A 200 -12.36 2.33 -0.55
N TRP A 201 -11.56 1.38 -0.07
CA TRP A 201 -11.83 -0.05 -0.20
C TRP A 201 -13.13 -0.49 0.47
N ALA A 202 -13.50 0.14 1.59
CA ALA A 202 -14.77 -0.14 2.25
C ALA A 202 -15.96 0.37 1.41
N LEU A 203 -15.85 1.55 0.81
CA LEU A 203 -16.88 2.12 -0.07
C LEU A 203 -17.14 1.24 -1.29
N VAL A 204 -16.09 0.81 -2.00
CA VAL A 204 -16.23 -0.07 -3.17
C VAL A 204 -16.92 -1.39 -2.81
N ARG A 205 -16.54 -1.98 -1.67
CA ARG A 205 -17.16 -3.23 -1.22
C ARG A 205 -18.64 -3.06 -0.88
N ALA A 206 -19.03 -1.89 -0.38
CA ALA A 206 -20.43 -1.58 -0.13
C ALA A 206 -21.23 -1.42 -1.44
N GLU A 207 -20.65 -0.78 -2.47
CA GLU A 207 -21.28 -0.63 -3.79
C GLU A 207 -21.50 -1.97 -4.51
N VAL A 208 -20.58 -2.94 -4.36
CA VAL A 208 -20.71 -4.27 -4.97
C VAL A 208 -21.72 -5.17 -4.24
N ALA A 209 -22.00 -4.89 -2.96
CA ALA A 209 -22.90 -5.69 -2.13
C ALA A 209 -24.37 -5.21 -2.13
N GLY A 210 -24.65 -4.03 -2.67
CA GLY A 210 -26.00 -3.47 -2.83
C GLY A 210 -26.55 -3.72 -4.23
#